data_AF-E9DQX9-F1
#
_entry.id   AF-E9DQX9-F1
#
_cell.length_a   1.000
_cell.length_b   1.000
_cell.length_c   1.000
_cell.angle_alpha   90.00
_cell.angle_beta   90.00
_cell.angle_gamma   90.00
#
_symmetry.space_group_name_H-M   'P 1'
#
loop_
_entity.id
_entity.type
_entity.pdbx_description
1 polymer ?
#
loop_
_entity_poly.entity_id
_entity_poly.type
_entity_poly.pdbx_seq_one_letter_code
_entity_poly.pdbx_strand_id
1 'polypeptide(L)'
;MDDKENESYSAQHSDAEGEENSDHEEDSQYEGEGKEDEDDMHDVNGTSEHIFHLATGTRLKLCEAQFQLSLMFWTYQCQADVMSSSTLVHFVAVIGVYRSSLAFRDAYNSTPMLAALIWVGRLFFLEYSLPLYSYDTLVYAWPARDAYLSQPTPLEKITAKYMLQGCHSPLGEPIKLKAMGRSIVKREGVPGNLTWAPDGHSLIHNRQRQGGAAG
;
A
#
# COMPACT_ATOMS: atom_id res chain seq x y z
N MET A 1 -57.47 29.50 -9.19
CA MET A 1 -56.71 29.78 -10.42
C MET A 1 -55.70 30.82 -10.03
N ASP A 2 -54.46 30.41 -9.81
CA ASP A 2 -53.27 31.25 -9.76
C ASP A 2 -52.06 30.32 -9.88
N ASP A 3 -51.36 30.48 -11.01
CA ASP A 3 -50.15 29.80 -11.40
C ASP A 3 -48.95 30.29 -10.58
N LYS A 4 -48.09 29.36 -10.15
CA LYS A 4 -46.65 29.61 -9.98
C LYS A 4 -45.85 28.37 -10.36
N GLU A 5 -45.31 28.43 -11.57
CA GLU A 5 -44.10 27.72 -11.99
C GLU A 5 -42.92 28.07 -11.08
N ASN A 6 -42.06 27.09 -10.74
CA ASN A 6 -40.63 27.36 -10.61
C ASN A 6 -39.76 26.09 -10.74
N GLU A 7 -39.13 25.98 -11.91
CA GLU A 7 -37.72 25.66 -12.16
C GLU A 7 -37.00 24.50 -11.44
N SER A 8 -36.81 23.43 -12.21
CA SER A 8 -35.52 22.83 -12.59
C SER A 8 -34.28 23.15 -11.74
N TYR A 9 -33.75 22.13 -11.06
CA TYR A 9 -32.30 21.93 -10.89
C TYR A 9 -31.94 20.46 -11.12
N SER A 10 -31.28 20.20 -12.23
CA SER A 10 -30.56 18.97 -12.55
C SER A 10 -29.15 19.02 -11.95
N ALA A 11 -28.74 17.94 -11.29
CA ALA A 11 -27.33 17.57 -11.11
C ALA A 11 -27.23 16.06 -10.89
N GLN A 12 -27.26 15.31 -11.99
CA GLN A 12 -26.81 13.92 -12.01
C GLN A 12 -25.28 13.93 -11.96
N HIS A 13 -24.70 13.68 -10.78
CA HIS A 13 -23.28 13.37 -10.63
C HIS A 13 -23.15 11.84 -10.69
N SER A 14 -22.90 11.32 -11.89
CA SER A 14 -22.54 9.92 -12.09
C SER A 14 -21.03 9.77 -11.94
N ASP A 15 -20.57 9.41 -10.75
CA ASP A 15 -19.19 8.96 -10.53
C ASP A 15 -19.06 7.53 -11.05
N ALA A 16 -18.69 7.40 -12.33
CA ALA A 16 -18.27 6.14 -12.90
C ALA A 16 -16.82 5.84 -12.48
N GLU A 17 -16.68 4.87 -11.59
CA GLU A 17 -15.42 4.23 -11.19
C GLU A 17 -14.79 3.54 -12.41
N GLY A 18 -13.87 4.22 -13.08
CA GLY A 18 -12.98 3.64 -14.07
C GLY A 18 -11.62 3.33 -13.43
N GLU A 19 -11.44 2.08 -13.02
CA GLU A 19 -10.14 1.53 -12.62
C GLU A 19 -9.30 1.23 -13.86
N GLU A 20 -8.43 2.15 -14.25
CA GLU A 20 -7.30 1.82 -15.12
C GLU A 20 -6.06 1.60 -14.24
N ASN A 21 -5.80 0.33 -13.95
CA ASN A 21 -4.57 -0.13 -13.31
C ASN A 21 -3.48 -0.24 -14.40
N SER A 22 -2.53 0.70 -14.43
CA SER A 22 -1.32 0.55 -15.24
C SER A 22 -0.22 -0.01 -14.34
N ASP A 23 -0.03 -1.33 -14.40
CA ASP A 23 1.09 -2.02 -13.76
C ASP A 23 2.39 -1.63 -14.46
N HIS A 24 3.21 -0.82 -13.80
CA HIS A 24 4.59 -0.59 -14.20
C HIS A 24 5.50 -1.42 -13.28
N GLU A 25 5.93 -2.57 -13.82
CA GLU A 25 7.05 -3.36 -13.32
C GLU A 25 8.33 -2.54 -13.49
N GLU A 26 8.94 -2.07 -12.40
CA GLU A 26 10.31 -1.54 -12.41
C GLU A 26 11.28 -2.68 -12.08
N ASP A 27 11.99 -3.14 -13.11
CA ASP A 27 13.13 -4.05 -13.01
C ASP A 27 14.26 -3.37 -12.21
N SER A 28 14.57 -3.90 -11.03
CA SER A 28 15.68 -3.44 -10.20
C SER A 28 16.76 -4.52 -10.16
N GLN A 29 17.66 -4.46 -11.12
CA GLN A 29 18.84 -5.32 -11.19
C GLN A 29 19.82 -4.94 -10.05
N TYR A 30 19.81 -5.73 -8.98
CA TYR A 30 20.87 -5.76 -7.96
C TYR A 30 21.92 -6.81 -8.36
N GLU A 31 23.05 -6.38 -8.89
CA GLU A 31 24.23 -7.23 -9.08
C GLU A 31 24.96 -7.35 -7.73
N GLY A 32 24.79 -8.49 -7.06
CA GLY A 32 25.53 -8.86 -5.85
C GLY A 32 26.42 -10.07 -6.14
N GLU A 33 27.69 -9.83 -6.44
CA GLU A 33 28.72 -10.87 -6.51
C GLU A 33 28.91 -11.52 -5.13
N GLY A 34 28.42 -12.76 -4.97
CA GLY A 34 28.68 -13.63 -3.83
C GLY A 34 29.08 -15.01 -4.34
N LYS A 35 30.31 -15.44 -4.03
CA LYS A 35 30.89 -16.72 -4.42
C LYS A 35 30.05 -17.89 -3.89
N GLU A 36 29.67 -18.79 -4.79
CA GLU A 36 28.98 -20.04 -4.50
C GLU A 36 30.03 -21.10 -4.10
N ASP A 37 29.94 -21.59 -2.87
CA ASP A 37 30.63 -22.82 -2.49
C ASP A 37 29.78 -24.00 -2.99
N GLU A 38 30.41 -24.83 -3.83
CA GLU A 38 29.88 -26.07 -4.40
C GLU A 38 29.53 -27.07 -3.30
N ASP A 39 28.29 -27.55 -3.25
CA ASP A 39 28.01 -28.86 -2.68
C ASP A 39 27.03 -29.62 -3.59
N ASP A 40 27.57 -30.69 -4.14
CA ASP A 40 27.01 -31.64 -5.10
C ASP A 40 25.92 -32.52 -4.44
N MET A 41 24.70 -32.52 -4.98
CA MET A 41 23.79 -33.65 -4.79
C MET A 41 22.80 -33.78 -5.96
N HIS A 42 23.12 -34.77 -6.80
CA HIS A 42 22.34 -35.49 -7.79
C HIS A 42 20.81 -35.25 -7.88
N ASP A 43 20.42 -34.94 -9.13
CA ASP A 43 19.13 -34.98 -9.83
C ASP A 43 18.18 -36.14 -9.46
N VAL A 44 16.88 -35.87 -9.27
CA VAL A 44 15.73 -36.58 -9.90
C VAL A 44 14.42 -35.79 -9.70
N ASN A 45 13.93 -35.19 -10.78
CA ASN A 45 12.52 -34.97 -11.15
C ASN A 45 11.42 -35.17 -10.08
N GLY A 46 10.92 -34.08 -9.51
CA GLY A 46 9.69 -34.04 -8.71
C GLY A 46 9.18 -32.61 -8.59
N THR A 47 7.92 -32.40 -8.98
CA THR A 47 7.17 -31.15 -8.80
C THR A 47 7.35 -30.67 -7.36
N SER A 48 8.16 -29.63 -7.16
CA SER A 48 8.38 -29.06 -5.83
C SER A 48 7.13 -28.28 -5.44
N GLU A 49 6.14 -28.98 -4.86
CA GLU A 49 5.16 -28.30 -4.03
C GLU A 49 5.94 -27.68 -2.88
N HIS A 50 6.09 -26.36 -2.94
CA HIS A 50 6.80 -25.58 -1.94
C HIS A 50 5.93 -25.55 -0.68
N ILE A 51 5.97 -26.62 0.11
CA ILE A 51 5.24 -26.71 1.38
C ILE A 51 5.84 -25.65 2.31
N PHE A 52 5.06 -24.61 2.60
CA PHE A 52 5.44 -23.60 3.60
C PHE A 52 5.53 -24.28 4.97
N HIS A 53 6.75 -24.44 5.48
CA HIS A 53 6.98 -24.94 6.82
C HIS A 53 6.99 -23.77 7.81
N LEU A 54 6.06 -23.80 8.76
CA LEU A 54 6.03 -22.82 9.85
C LEU A 54 7.31 -22.92 10.68
N ALA A 55 7.93 -21.79 10.98
CA ALA A 55 9.10 -21.75 11.86
C ALA A 55 8.77 -22.43 13.20
N THR A 56 9.75 -23.05 13.83
CA THR A 56 9.57 -23.75 15.11
C THR A 56 10.44 -23.13 16.21
N GLY A 57 10.04 -23.28 17.47
CA GLY A 57 10.85 -22.88 18.63
C GLY A 57 10.98 -21.37 18.79
N THR A 58 12.20 -20.88 18.98
CA THR A 58 12.49 -19.45 19.22
C THR A 58 12.19 -18.56 18.01
N ARG A 59 12.37 -19.08 16.79
CA ARG A 59 12.08 -18.34 15.55
C ARG A 59 10.59 -18.04 15.41
N LEU A 60 9.73 -19.01 15.75
CA LEU A 60 8.28 -18.82 15.74
C LEU A 60 7.88 -17.68 16.68
N LYS A 61 8.37 -17.74 17.93
CA LYS A 61 8.11 -16.71 18.95
C LYS A 61 8.53 -15.31 18.49
N LEU A 62 9.69 -15.22 17.84
CA LEU A 62 10.18 -13.95 17.30
C LEU A 62 9.28 -13.44 16.16
N CYS A 63 8.90 -14.31 15.23
CA CYS A 63 8.01 -13.95 14.12
C CYS A 63 6.64 -13.48 14.62
N GLU A 64 6.03 -14.22 15.55
CA GLU A 64 4.74 -13.84 16.16
C GLU A 64 4.84 -12.53 16.93
N ALA A 65 5.91 -12.33 17.72
CA ALA A 65 6.13 -11.07 18.44
C ALA A 65 6.38 -9.89 17.48
N GLN A 66 7.11 -10.10 16.39
CA GLN A 66 7.33 -9.08 15.36
C GLN A 66 6.02 -8.71 14.66
N PHE A 67 5.18 -9.70 14.35
CA PHE A 67 3.86 -9.46 13.78
C PHE A 67 2.98 -8.67 14.74
N GLN A 68 2.91 -9.09 16.01
CA GLN A 68 2.16 -8.38 17.05
C GLN A 68 2.65 -6.93 17.20
N LEU A 69 3.96 -6.70 17.27
CA LEU A 69 4.54 -5.35 17.35
C LEU A 69 4.17 -4.51 16.11
N SER A 70 4.29 -5.09 14.92
CA SER A 70 3.91 -4.41 13.67
C SER A 70 2.44 -4.00 13.71
N LEU A 71 1.57 -4.90 14.15
CA LEU A 71 0.15 -4.64 14.26
C LEU A 71 -0.17 -3.58 15.33
N MET A 72 0.59 -3.48 16.42
CA MET A 72 0.41 -2.41 17.40
C MET A 72 0.59 -1.02 16.78
N PHE A 73 1.48 -0.86 15.79
CA PHE A 73 1.60 0.40 15.06
C PHE A 73 0.38 0.69 14.19
N TRP A 74 -0.21 -0.33 13.56
CA TRP A 74 -1.41 -0.18 12.72
C TRP A 74 -2.71 0.01 13.52
N THR A 75 -2.79 -0.60 14.70
CA THR A 75 -3.98 -0.55 15.58
C THR A 75 -3.92 0.55 16.62
N TYR A 76 -2.84 1.36 16.62
CA TYR A 76 -2.76 2.56 17.42
C TYR A 76 -4.00 3.43 17.19
N GLN A 77 -4.65 3.89 18.25
CA GLN A 77 -5.75 4.85 18.14
C GLN A 77 -5.43 6.06 19.00
N CYS A 78 -5.54 7.25 18.41
CA CYS A 78 -5.41 8.49 19.17
C CYS A 78 -6.81 8.93 19.65
N GLN A 79 -6.93 9.29 20.93
CA GLN A 79 -8.15 9.90 21.47
C GLN A 79 -8.25 11.39 21.10
N ALA A 80 -7.12 12.03 20.78
CA ALA A 80 -7.09 13.37 20.21
C ALA A 80 -7.19 13.27 18.69
N ASP A 81 -7.88 14.23 18.06
CA ASP A 81 -8.07 14.28 16.60
C ASP A 81 -6.74 14.32 15.82
N VAL A 82 -5.64 14.66 16.49
CA VAL A 82 -4.31 14.80 15.90
C VAL A 82 -3.50 13.51 16.08
N MET A 83 -3.07 12.90 14.96
CA MET A 83 -2.27 11.68 14.90
C MET A 83 -0.76 11.90 15.14
N SER A 84 -0.36 13.00 15.78
CA SER A 84 1.05 13.38 15.99
C SER A 84 1.83 12.44 16.90
N SER A 85 1.21 11.45 17.53
CA SER A 85 1.89 10.41 18.32
C SER A 85 1.99 9.07 17.58
N SER A 86 1.44 8.96 16.38
CA SER A 86 1.49 7.71 15.60
C SER A 86 2.85 7.53 14.95
N THR A 87 3.58 6.48 15.32
CA THR A 87 4.86 6.12 14.69
C THR A 87 4.72 5.90 13.18
N LEU A 88 3.60 5.32 12.74
CA LEU A 88 3.35 5.06 11.32
C LEU A 88 3.19 6.37 10.54
N VAL A 89 2.54 7.38 11.11
CA VAL A 89 2.39 8.70 10.47
C VAL A 89 3.76 9.39 10.34
N HIS A 90 4.62 9.28 11.34
CA HIS A 90 6.00 9.79 11.23
C HIS A 90 6.81 9.03 10.18
N PHE A 91 6.66 7.70 10.11
CA PHE A 91 7.28 6.90 9.08
C PHE A 91 6.86 7.37 7.68
N VAL A 92 5.56 7.62 7.47
CA VAL A 92 5.01 8.18 6.22
C VAL A 92 5.64 9.54 5.89
N ALA A 93 5.79 10.41 6.89
CA ALA A 93 6.44 11.71 6.68
C ALA A 93 7.91 11.56 6.26
N VAL A 94 8.65 10.62 6.86
CA VAL A 94 10.06 10.38 6.54
C VAL A 94 10.23 9.80 5.14
N ILE A 95 9.43 8.81 4.75
CA ILE A 95 9.52 8.22 3.40
C ILE A 95 9.11 9.23 2.31
N GLY A 96 8.32 10.24 2.68
CA GLY A 96 7.95 11.37 1.82
C GLY A 96 9.08 12.35 1.52
N VAL A 97 10.28 12.17 2.07
CA VAL A 97 11.46 13.02 1.84
C VAL A 97 12.54 12.25 1.08
N TYR A 98 13.16 12.89 0.10
CA TYR A 98 14.35 12.34 -0.56
C TYR A 98 15.56 12.41 0.38
N ARG A 99 16.25 11.28 0.56
CA ARG A 99 17.46 11.21 1.39
C ARG A 99 18.59 12.10 0.90
N SER A 100 18.73 12.28 -0.42
CA SER A 100 19.85 12.99 -1.04
C SER A 100 19.68 14.51 -1.02
N SER A 101 18.49 15.00 -1.39
CA SER A 101 18.21 16.44 -1.49
C SER A 101 17.56 17.04 -0.25
N LEU A 102 17.09 16.20 0.69
CA LEU A 102 16.23 16.59 1.82
C LEU A 102 14.97 17.36 1.39
N ALA A 103 14.59 17.25 0.12
CA ALA A 103 13.37 17.84 -0.43
C ALA A 103 12.20 16.85 -0.30
N PHE A 104 10.99 17.40 -0.22
CA PHE A 104 9.78 16.58 -0.31
C PHE A 104 9.67 15.90 -1.67
N ARG A 105 9.15 14.68 -1.68
CA ARG A 105 8.83 13.96 -2.90
C ARG A 105 7.61 14.59 -3.56
N ASP A 106 7.68 14.72 -4.88
CA ASP A 106 6.52 15.12 -5.66
C ASP A 106 5.36 14.14 -5.49
N ALA A 107 4.14 14.62 -5.75
CA ALA A 107 2.94 13.80 -5.66
C ALA A 107 3.01 12.55 -6.57
N TYR A 108 3.66 12.68 -7.74
CA TYR A 108 3.87 11.56 -8.66
C TYR A 108 4.72 10.44 -8.04
N ASN A 109 5.82 10.79 -7.37
CA ASN A 109 6.76 9.82 -6.79
C ASN A 109 6.34 9.29 -5.41
N SER A 110 5.51 10.03 -4.68
CA SER A 110 5.03 9.62 -3.36
C SER A 110 3.76 8.75 -3.41
N THR A 111 2.90 8.93 -4.42
CA THR A 111 1.62 8.19 -4.53
C THR A 111 1.79 6.66 -4.63
N PRO A 112 2.72 6.10 -5.43
CA PRO A 112 2.95 4.65 -5.48
C PRO A 112 3.42 4.09 -4.14
N MET A 113 4.30 4.81 -3.44
CA MET A 113 4.81 4.43 -2.13
C MET A 113 3.71 4.39 -1.07
N LEU A 114 2.82 5.38 -1.07
CA LEU A 114 1.64 5.39 -0.21
C LEU A 114 0.68 4.25 -0.56
N ALA A 115 0.49 3.94 -1.84
CA ALA A 115 -0.34 2.83 -2.28
C ALA A 115 0.22 1.48 -1.79
N ALA A 116 1.53 1.26 -1.91
CA ALA A 116 2.21 0.08 -1.39
C ALA A 116 2.04 -0.04 0.13
N LEU A 117 2.23 1.05 0.87
CA LEU A 117 2.06 1.06 2.33
C LEU A 117 0.61 0.74 2.74
N ILE A 118 -0.39 1.31 2.04
CA ILE A 118 -1.81 1.00 2.28
C ILE A 118 -2.09 -0.48 2.02
N TRP A 119 -1.54 -1.04 0.94
CA TRP A 119 -1.68 -2.46 0.62
C TRP A 119 -1.09 -3.36 1.70
N VAL A 120 0.13 -3.06 2.16
CA VAL A 120 0.76 -3.76 3.27
C VAL A 120 -0.10 -3.69 4.53
N GLY A 121 -0.62 -2.50 4.87
CA GLY A 121 -1.54 -2.32 6.00
C GLY A 121 -2.80 -3.19 5.89
N ARG A 122 -3.40 -3.28 4.70
CA ARG A 122 -4.55 -4.15 4.44
C ARG A 122 -4.22 -5.63 4.68
N LEU A 123 -3.03 -6.09 4.28
CA LEU A 123 -2.58 -7.46 4.54
C LEU A 123 -2.42 -7.74 6.04
N PHE A 124 -1.85 -6.78 6.81
CA PHE A 124 -1.78 -6.89 8.26
C PHE A 124 -3.16 -7.02 8.91
N PHE A 125 -4.12 -6.20 8.51
CA PHE A 125 -5.49 -6.30 9.03
C PHE A 125 -6.22 -7.58 8.62
N LEU A 126 -5.96 -8.07 7.42
CA LEU A 126 -6.52 -9.34 6.95
C LEU A 126 -6.04 -10.50 7.81
N GLU A 127 -4.72 -10.64 7.99
CA GLU A 127 -4.13 -11.67 8.85
C GLU A 127 -4.54 -11.50 10.31
N TYR A 128 -4.68 -10.27 10.82
CA TYR A 128 -5.21 -10.04 12.16
C TYR A 128 -6.68 -10.46 12.32
N SER A 129 -7.49 -10.31 11.27
CA SER A 129 -8.90 -10.67 11.31
C SER A 129 -9.17 -12.15 11.13
N LEU A 130 -8.38 -12.79 10.28
CA LEU A 130 -8.52 -14.19 9.90
C LEU A 130 -7.13 -14.83 9.82
N PRO A 131 -6.49 -15.09 10.96
CA PRO A 131 -5.19 -15.74 11.00
C PRO A 131 -5.23 -17.08 10.26
N LEU A 132 -4.27 -17.34 9.38
CA LEU A 132 -4.19 -18.65 8.73
C LEU A 132 -3.86 -19.76 9.74
N TYR A 133 -3.00 -19.44 10.70
CA TYR A 133 -2.56 -20.31 11.80
C TYR A 133 -2.86 -19.65 13.15
N SER A 134 -2.92 -20.45 14.21
CA SER A 134 -3.03 -19.92 15.57
C SER A 134 -1.72 -19.29 15.99
N TYR A 135 -1.80 -18.12 16.64
CA TYR A 135 -0.66 -17.45 17.23
C TYR A 135 -0.59 -17.82 18.71
N ASP A 136 -0.13 -19.04 18.99
CA ASP A 136 -0.18 -19.64 20.33
C ASP A 136 0.95 -19.17 21.26
N THR A 137 2.00 -18.54 20.71
CA THR A 137 3.13 -18.07 21.52
C THR A 137 2.92 -16.69 22.11
N LEU A 138 1.88 -15.98 21.66
CA LEU A 138 1.48 -14.67 22.19
C LEU A 138 0.88 -14.79 23.60
N VAL A 139 0.98 -13.70 24.37
CA VAL A 139 0.35 -13.62 25.71
C VAL A 139 -1.16 -13.79 25.63
N TYR A 140 -1.77 -13.28 24.56
CA TYR A 140 -3.17 -13.52 24.22
C TYR A 140 -3.20 -14.24 22.88
N ALA A 141 -3.51 -15.54 22.90
CA ALA A 141 -3.51 -16.38 21.72
C ALA A 141 -4.55 -15.90 20.70
N TRP A 142 -4.15 -15.80 19.43
CA TRP A 142 -5.08 -15.49 18.35
C TRP A 142 -5.50 -16.79 17.68
N PRO A 143 -6.81 -17.09 17.64
CA PRO A 143 -7.28 -18.34 17.07
C PRO A 143 -7.16 -18.30 15.54
N ALA A 144 -6.92 -19.48 14.95
CA ALA A 144 -6.92 -19.66 13.52
C ALA A 144 -8.32 -19.44 12.93
N ARG A 145 -8.39 -19.12 11.63
CA ARG A 145 -9.62 -18.76 10.92
C ARG A 145 -10.70 -19.84 10.95
N ASP A 146 -10.32 -21.10 11.10
CA ASP A 146 -11.19 -22.28 11.19
C ASP A 146 -11.92 -22.38 12.53
N ALA A 147 -11.41 -21.74 13.58
CA ALA A 147 -12.05 -21.70 14.89
C ALA A 147 -13.24 -20.72 14.96
N TYR A 148 -13.39 -19.81 13.99
CA TYR A 148 -14.53 -18.88 13.94
C TYR A 148 -15.75 -19.52 13.29
N LEU A 149 -16.92 -19.43 13.94
CA LEU A 149 -18.21 -19.90 13.39
C LEU A 149 -18.59 -19.18 12.09
N SER A 150 -18.19 -17.92 11.97
CA SER A 150 -18.47 -17.05 10.82
C SER A 150 -17.24 -16.19 10.57
N GLN A 151 -16.52 -16.47 9.47
CA GLN A 151 -15.35 -15.70 9.05
C GLN A 151 -15.62 -14.21 8.73
N PRO A 152 -16.77 -13.80 8.15
CA PRO A 152 -16.98 -12.36 7.88
C PRO A 152 -17.13 -11.53 9.15
N THR A 153 -17.58 -12.11 10.26
CA THR A 153 -17.89 -11.35 11.48
C THR A 153 -16.64 -10.71 12.13
N PRO A 154 -15.51 -11.42 12.33
CA PRO A 154 -14.25 -10.79 12.75
C PRO A 154 -13.74 -9.71 11.78
N LEU A 155 -13.84 -9.97 10.48
CA LEU A 155 -13.38 -9.05 9.43
C LEU A 155 -14.15 -7.73 9.45
N GLU A 156 -15.48 -7.78 9.49
CA GLU A 156 -16.34 -6.59 9.57
C GLU A 156 -16.03 -5.76 10.82
N LYS A 157 -15.86 -6.43 11.97
CA LYS A 157 -15.52 -5.77 13.23
C LYS A 157 -14.20 -5.00 13.16
N ILE A 158 -13.16 -5.61 12.58
CA ILE A 158 -11.84 -4.99 12.44
C ILE A 158 -11.88 -3.86 11.41
N THR A 159 -12.58 -4.08 10.30
CA THR A 159 -12.76 -3.08 9.24
C THR A 159 -13.43 -1.83 9.80
N ALA A 160 -14.55 -2.00 10.51
CA ALA A 160 -15.30 -0.92 11.13
C ALA A 160 -14.49 -0.17 12.20
N LYS A 161 -13.57 -0.87 12.89
CA LYS A 161 -12.79 -0.29 13.98
C LYS A 161 -11.54 0.45 13.52
N TYR A 162 -10.86 -0.01 12.47
CA TYR A 162 -9.53 0.50 12.12
C TYR A 162 -9.35 0.90 10.65
N MET A 163 -10.20 0.44 9.73
CA MET A 163 -9.96 0.62 8.29
C MET A 163 -10.88 1.66 7.65
N LEU A 164 -12.04 1.95 8.24
CA LEU A 164 -12.93 2.99 7.72
C LEU A 164 -12.34 4.38 7.93
N GLN A 165 -12.74 5.30 7.05
CA GLN A 165 -12.38 6.71 7.18
C GLN A 165 -13.00 7.28 8.46
N GLY A 166 -12.18 7.99 9.26
CA GLY A 166 -12.62 8.59 10.52
C GLY A 166 -12.44 7.72 11.77
N CYS A 167 -11.91 6.50 11.65
CA CYS A 167 -11.66 5.59 12.79
C CYS A 167 -10.49 6.00 13.71
N HIS A 168 -9.96 7.23 13.60
CA HIS A 168 -8.78 7.69 14.33
C HIS A 168 -7.60 6.69 14.30
N SER A 169 -7.49 5.96 13.18
CA SER A 169 -6.50 4.93 12.91
C SER A 169 -5.43 5.47 11.97
N PRO A 170 -4.15 5.07 12.14
CA PRO A 170 -3.04 5.45 11.30
C PRO A 170 -3.25 5.21 9.81
N LEU A 171 -4.04 4.19 9.43
CA LEU A 171 -4.32 3.88 8.02
C LEU A 171 -5.03 5.02 7.28
N GLY A 172 -5.83 5.83 7.99
CA GLY A 172 -6.58 6.92 7.38
C GLY A 172 -5.68 8.03 6.82
N GLU A 173 -4.51 8.25 7.42
CA GLU A 173 -3.62 9.36 7.03
C GLU A 173 -2.91 9.09 5.67
N PRO A 174 -2.28 7.93 5.43
CA PRO A 174 -1.79 7.55 4.09
C PRO A 174 -2.89 7.57 3.02
N ILE A 175 -4.13 7.17 3.35
CA ILE A 175 -5.25 7.18 2.40
C ILE A 175 -5.58 8.61 1.97
N LYS A 176 -5.70 9.53 2.95
CA LYS A 176 -5.94 10.95 2.68
C LYS A 176 -4.81 11.55 1.83
N LEU A 177 -3.56 11.29 2.22
CA LEU A 177 -2.40 11.81 1.52
C LEU A 177 -2.30 11.27 0.09
N LYS A 178 -2.59 9.98 -0.13
CA LYS A 178 -2.68 9.37 -1.47
C LYS A 178 -3.76 10.03 -2.32
N ALA A 179 -4.95 10.28 -1.75
CA ALA A 179 -6.04 10.93 -2.48
C ALA A 179 -5.66 12.36 -2.91
N MET A 180 -4.99 13.12 -2.01
CA MET A 180 -4.44 14.44 -2.33
C MET A 180 -3.36 14.36 -3.41
N GLY A 181 -2.42 13.41 -3.30
CA GLY A 181 -1.37 13.18 -4.31
C GLY A 181 -1.96 12.88 -5.69
N ARG A 182 -2.97 12.00 -5.76
CA ARG A 182 -3.69 11.72 -7.01
C ARG A 182 -4.36 12.95 -7.59
N SER A 183 -4.97 13.80 -6.76
CA SER A 183 -5.58 15.06 -7.20
C SER A 183 -4.54 16.02 -7.80
N ILE A 184 -3.37 16.14 -7.17
CA ILE A 184 -2.25 16.95 -7.64
C ILE A 184 -1.72 16.43 -8.99
N VAL A 185 -1.46 15.12 -9.10
CA VAL A 185 -0.98 14.51 -10.35
C VAL A 185 -1.97 14.70 -11.50
N LYS A 186 -3.28 14.60 -11.24
CA LYS A 186 -4.31 14.87 -12.26
C LYS A 186 -4.29 16.33 -12.73
N ARG A 187 -3.99 17.27 -11.84
CA ARG A 187 -3.94 18.71 -12.15
C ARG A 187 -2.65 19.11 -12.87
N GLU A 188 -1.51 18.56 -12.44
CA GLU A 188 -0.18 18.97 -12.90
C GLU A 188 0.34 18.12 -14.07
N GLY A 189 -0.22 16.93 -14.27
CA GLY A 189 0.23 15.97 -15.27
C GLY A 189 1.45 15.18 -14.83
N VAL A 190 1.83 14.18 -15.63
CA VAL A 190 3.07 13.44 -15.42
C VAL A 190 4.26 14.36 -15.72
N PRO A 191 5.29 14.44 -14.86
CA PRO A 191 6.48 15.23 -15.13
C PRO A 191 7.07 14.84 -16.49
N GLY A 192 7.04 15.77 -17.44
CA GLY A 192 7.69 15.60 -18.74
C GLY A 192 9.18 15.90 -18.61
N ASN A 193 10.03 15.11 -19.29
CA ASN A 193 11.45 15.43 -19.32
C ASN A 193 11.70 16.50 -20.39
N LEU A 194 12.15 17.68 -19.97
CA LEU A 194 12.53 18.77 -20.85
C LEU A 194 14.04 18.77 -21.02
N THR A 195 14.50 18.52 -22.24
CA THR A 195 15.93 18.60 -22.57
C THR A 195 16.15 19.74 -23.54
N TRP A 196 17.25 20.49 -23.37
CA TRP A 196 17.70 21.40 -24.40
C TRP A 196 17.99 20.61 -25.67
N ALA A 197 17.51 21.12 -26.80
CA ALA A 197 17.99 20.66 -28.09
C ALA A 197 19.50 20.93 -28.19
N PRO A 198 20.24 20.14 -29.00
CA PRO A 198 21.68 20.34 -29.20
C PRO A 198 22.05 21.74 -29.70
N ASP A 199 21.09 22.46 -30.26
CA ASP A 199 21.23 23.84 -30.74
C ASP A 199 21.27 24.88 -29.60
N GLY A 200 20.92 24.53 -28.36
CA GLY A 200 20.85 25.44 -27.21
C GLY A 200 19.77 26.53 -27.31
N HIS A 201 18.91 26.46 -28.33
CA HIS A 201 17.91 27.49 -28.64
C HIS A 201 16.48 26.97 -28.59
N SER A 202 16.29 25.65 -28.61
CA SER A 202 14.97 25.03 -28.50
C SER A 202 14.89 24.04 -27.33
N LEU A 203 13.68 23.87 -26.79
CA LEU A 203 13.37 22.91 -25.73
C LEU A 203 12.63 21.73 -26.36
N ILE A 204 13.14 20.52 -26.13
CA ILE A 204 12.52 19.27 -26.57
C ILE A 204 11.71 18.72 -25.41
N HIS A 205 10.41 18.59 -25.62
CA HIS A 205 9.52 17.92 -24.68
C HIS A 205 9.41 16.44 -25.04
N ASN A 206 10.12 15.58 -24.31
CA ASN A 206 10.04 14.14 -24.50
C ASN A 206 8.81 13.60 -23.76
N ARG A 207 7.68 13.51 -24.47
CA ARG A 207 6.57 12.65 -24.04
C ARG A 207 7.00 11.20 -24.27
N GLN A 208 7.18 10.43 -23.19
CA GLN A 208 7.29 8.97 -23.29
C GLN A 208 6.01 8.45 -23.93
N ARG A 209 6.09 8.11 -25.22
CA ARG A 209 4.99 7.60 -26.02
C ARG A 209 4.97 6.09 -25.77
N GLN A 210 4.03 5.61 -24.95
CA GLN A 210 3.78 4.17 -24.85
C GLN A 210 3.49 3.64 -26.26
N GLY A 211 4.29 2.68 -26.70
CA GLY A 211 4.24 2.13 -28.05
C GLY A 211 2.94 1.38 -28.30
N GLY A 212 2.03 1.99 -29.06
CA GLY A 212 1.01 1.26 -29.80
C GLY A 212 1.66 0.63 -31.02
N ALA A 213 1.96 -0.67 -30.95
CA ALA A 213 2.25 -1.47 -32.11
C ALA A 213 0.95 -1.60 -32.93
N ALA A 214 0.88 -0.87 -34.04
CA ALA A 214 -0.07 -1.16 -35.10
C ALA A 214 0.51 -2.32 -35.93
N GLY A 215 -0.21 -3.44 -35.92
CA GLY A 215 -0.17 -4.46 -36.98
C GLY A 215 -1.52 -4.46 -37.66
#